data_AF-A0AA36DSA0-F1
#
_entry.id   AF-A0AA36DSA0-F1
#
_cell.length_a   1.000
_cell.length_b   1.000
_cell.length_c   1.000
_cell.angle_alpha   90.00
_cell.angle_beta   90.00
_cell.angle_gamma   90.00
#
_symmetry.space_group_name_H-M   'P 1'
#
loop_
_entity.id
_entity.type
_entity.pdbx_description
1 polymer ?
#
loop_
_entity_poly.entity_id
_entity_poly.type
_entity_poly.pdbx_seq_one_letter_code
_entity_poly.pdbx_strand_id
1 'polypeptide(L)'
;MSYSLIGPLVLAYDGFSSKKLPGLAEICLPSEFHVGDIVQWKQNAIEIYWEFFVRYQYHEREWARCMACGDNVFGYVGPTTTENKEFADESRIKYDDWIPLQHHMSFMKGNVTEVSNSCCGVKYAWETHLSKSALKMAH
;
A
#
# COMPACT_ATOMS: atom_id res chain seq x y z
N MET A 1 29.11 -21.78 16.84
CA MET A 1 28.11 -22.70 16.25
C MET A 1 26.81 -21.93 16.07
N SER A 2 26.21 -22.09 14.91
CA SER A 2 25.09 -21.36 14.32
C SER A 2 23.71 -21.93 14.67
N TYR A 3 22.68 -21.23 14.17
CA TYR A 3 21.22 -21.53 14.04
C TYR A 3 20.34 -21.12 15.25
N SER A 4 19.11 -20.61 15.12
CA SER A 4 18.21 -20.43 13.96
C SER A 4 17.11 -19.39 14.24
N LEU A 5 16.61 -18.75 13.18
CA LEU A 5 15.41 -17.89 13.09
C LEU A 5 14.14 -18.74 12.93
N ILE A 6 13.06 -18.49 13.70
CA ILE A 6 11.61 -18.58 13.35
C ILE A 6 10.84 -17.79 14.43
N GLY A 7 9.87 -16.89 14.19
CA GLY A 7 9.16 -16.47 12.98
C GLY A 7 8.19 -15.32 13.30
N PRO A 8 7.32 -14.88 12.36
CA PRO A 8 6.35 -13.84 12.64
C PRO A 8 4.92 -14.38 12.89
N LEU A 9 4.29 -13.67 13.81
CA LEU A 9 2.91 -13.73 14.30
C LEU A 9 1.86 -13.87 13.18
N VAL A 10 1.00 -14.87 13.30
CA VAL A 10 -0.27 -14.97 12.55
C VAL A 10 -1.37 -14.44 13.45
N LEU A 11 -1.92 -13.26 13.16
CA LEU A 11 -3.20 -12.83 13.73
C LEU A 11 -4.32 -13.44 12.88
N ALA A 12 -4.99 -14.44 13.44
CA ALA A 12 -6.23 -14.97 12.91
C ALA A 12 -7.36 -13.98 13.25
N TYR A 13 -8.06 -13.48 12.23
CA TYR A 13 -9.38 -12.90 12.38
C TYR A 13 -10.36 -13.77 11.60
N ASP A 14 -11.31 -14.34 12.34
CA ASP A 14 -12.36 -15.23 11.84
C ASP A 14 -13.33 -14.50 10.92
N GLY A 15 -13.53 -15.01 9.71
CA GLY A 15 -14.66 -14.62 8.86
C GLY A 15 -14.45 -14.63 7.35
N PHE A 16 -13.20 -14.66 6.85
CA PHE A 16 -12.97 -14.72 5.39
C PHE A 16 -12.61 -16.14 4.96
N SER A 17 -13.48 -16.73 4.15
CA SER A 17 -13.32 -18.07 3.56
C SER A 17 -11.91 -18.23 2.97
N SER A 18 -11.22 -19.28 3.44
CA SER A 18 -9.85 -19.62 3.11
C SER A 18 -9.67 -19.99 1.63
N LYS A 19 -9.61 -19.00 0.74
CA LYS A 19 -8.81 -19.15 -0.47
C LYS A 19 -7.36 -18.89 -0.07
N LYS A 20 -6.64 -19.99 0.16
CA LYS A 20 -5.17 -20.01 0.22
C LYS A 20 -4.63 -19.06 -0.85
N LEU A 21 -3.88 -18.05 -0.44
CA LEU A 21 -3.09 -17.20 -1.34
C LEU A 21 -1.66 -17.79 -1.39
N PRO A 22 -1.36 -18.79 -2.24
CA PRO A 22 0.02 -19.14 -2.51
C PRO A 22 0.60 -18.00 -3.36
N GLY A 23 1.39 -17.13 -2.74
CA GLY A 23 2.02 -16.02 -3.47
C GLY A 23 2.53 -14.85 -2.63
N LEU A 24 2.33 -14.85 -1.31
CA LEU A 24 2.80 -13.73 -0.48
C LEU A 24 4.30 -13.77 -0.12
N ALA A 25 5.00 -14.87 -0.43
CA ALA A 25 6.37 -15.12 0.02
C ALA A 25 7.46 -14.96 -1.05
N GLU A 26 7.13 -14.62 -2.29
CA GLU A 26 8.10 -14.29 -3.34
C GLU A 26 7.78 -12.92 -3.97
N ILE A 27 7.74 -11.89 -3.14
CA ILE A 27 7.89 -10.52 -3.62
C ILE A 27 9.40 -10.33 -3.80
N CYS A 28 9.87 -10.39 -5.05
CA CYS A 28 11.26 -10.22 -5.45
C CYS A 28 11.96 -9.09 -4.66
N LEU A 29 13.24 -9.32 -4.31
CA LEU A 29 14.16 -8.38 -3.67
C LEU A 29 13.76 -6.92 -3.97
N PRO A 30 13.54 -6.07 -2.94
CA PRO A 30 13.01 -4.74 -3.15
C PRO A 30 13.92 -4.03 -4.15
N SER A 31 13.35 -3.57 -5.26
CA SER A 31 14.03 -2.61 -6.12
C SER A 31 14.57 -1.51 -5.21
N GLU A 32 15.88 -1.24 -5.28
CA GLU A 32 16.49 -0.16 -4.52
C GLU A 32 15.97 1.15 -5.09
N PHE A 33 14.84 1.60 -4.53
CA PHE A 33 14.31 2.93 -4.79
C PHE A 33 15.15 3.95 -4.06
N HIS A 34 15.39 5.07 -4.72
CA HIS A 34 16.09 6.23 -4.21
C HIS A 34 15.14 7.44 -4.21
N VAL A 35 15.39 8.39 -3.32
CA VAL A 35 14.70 9.68 -3.36
C VAL A 35 15.00 10.35 -4.70
N GLY A 36 13.94 10.82 -5.38
CA GLY A 36 14.02 11.38 -6.73
C GLY A 36 13.63 10.40 -7.84
N ASP A 37 13.52 9.09 -7.56
CA ASP A 37 13.10 8.12 -8.56
C ASP A 37 11.66 8.38 -9.02
N ILE A 38 11.42 8.25 -10.32
CA ILE A 38 10.07 8.28 -10.87
C ILE A 38 9.54 6.85 -10.91
N VAL A 39 8.41 6.63 -10.25
CA VAL A 39 7.80 5.32 -10.06
C VAL A 39 6.36 5.30 -10.57
N GLN A 40 5.88 4.10 -10.89
CA GLN A 40 4.49 3.80 -11.20
C GLN A 40 3.99 2.64 -10.33
N TRP A 41 2.67 2.51 -10.25
CA TRP A 41 2.05 1.32 -9.66
C TRP A 41 2.35 0.08 -10.50
N LYS A 42 2.60 -1.05 -9.83
CA LYS A 42 2.53 -2.36 -10.48
C LYS A 42 1.07 -2.74 -10.71
N GLN A 43 0.79 -3.43 -11.82
CA GLN A 43 -0.58 -3.79 -12.20
C GLN A 43 -1.27 -4.64 -11.12
N ASN A 44 -0.58 -5.66 -10.61
CA ASN A 44 -1.09 -6.52 -9.53
C ASN A 44 -1.30 -5.77 -8.20
N ALA A 45 -0.56 -4.68 -7.97
CA ALA A 45 -0.76 -3.85 -6.79
C ALA A 45 -2.02 -2.98 -6.94
N ILE A 46 -2.33 -2.50 -8.14
CA ILE A 46 -3.56 -1.70 -8.38
C ILE A 46 -4.79 -2.52 -7.97
N GLU A 47 -4.89 -3.77 -8.40
CA GLU A 47 -6.02 -4.66 -8.07
C GLU A 47 -6.25 -4.82 -6.56
N ILE A 48 -5.18 -4.71 -5.76
CA ILE A 48 -5.21 -4.85 -4.30
C ILE A 48 -5.43 -3.50 -3.60
N TYR A 49 -4.82 -2.43 -4.12
CA TYR A 49 -4.70 -1.17 -3.40
C TYR A 49 -5.62 -0.04 -3.87
N TRP A 50 -6.30 -0.19 -5.01
CA TRP A 50 -7.06 0.91 -5.60
C TRP A 50 -8.20 1.42 -4.70
N GLU A 51 -8.92 0.54 -4.01
CA GLU A 51 -9.98 0.96 -3.08
C GLU A 51 -9.41 1.75 -1.89
N PHE A 52 -8.26 1.33 -1.36
CA PHE A 52 -7.57 2.08 -0.30
C PHE A 52 -7.07 3.44 -0.81
N PHE A 53 -6.60 3.49 -2.05
CA PHE A 53 -6.20 4.76 -2.68
C PHE A 53 -7.39 5.70 -2.90
N VAL A 54 -8.57 5.17 -3.24
CA VAL A 54 -9.82 5.95 -3.34
C VAL A 54 -10.24 6.49 -1.98
N ARG A 55 -10.31 5.64 -0.95
CA ARG A 55 -10.61 6.06 0.43
C ARG A 55 -9.66 7.17 0.87
N TYR A 56 -8.38 6.99 0.58
CA TYR A 56 -7.33 7.97 0.84
C TYR A 56 -7.57 9.31 0.13
N GLN A 57 -8.00 9.27 -1.13
CA GLN A 57 -8.28 10.48 -1.91
C GLN A 57 -9.57 11.19 -1.50
N TYR A 58 -10.58 10.41 -1.09
CA TYR A 58 -11.90 10.90 -0.74
C TYR A 58 -11.93 11.57 0.65
N HIS A 59 -11.08 11.11 1.58
CA HIS A 59 -11.02 11.63 2.94
C HIS A 59 -9.85 12.59 3.18
N GLU A 60 -9.94 13.35 4.27
CA GLU A 60 -8.80 14.12 4.76
C GLU A 60 -7.71 13.15 5.22
N ARG A 61 -6.46 13.48 4.89
CA ARG A 61 -5.31 12.65 5.22
C ARG A 61 -5.05 12.71 6.70
N GLU A 62 -4.86 11.55 7.31
CA GLU A 62 -4.47 11.45 8.71
C GLU A 62 -3.17 10.67 8.88
N TRP A 63 -2.64 10.76 10.10
CA TRP A 63 -1.55 9.90 10.56
C TRP A 63 -2.11 8.52 10.87
N ALA A 64 -1.50 7.48 10.29
CA ALA A 64 -1.89 6.10 10.48
C ALA A 64 -0.66 5.21 10.64
N ARG A 65 -0.84 4.04 11.27
CA ARG A 65 0.22 3.05 11.40
C ARG A 65 0.30 2.21 10.13
N CYS A 66 1.43 2.31 9.44
CA CYS A 66 1.70 1.54 8.23
C CYS A 66 1.87 0.06 8.59
N MET A 67 1.08 -0.83 8.00
CA MET A 67 1.20 -2.27 8.28
C MET A 67 2.43 -2.93 7.63
N ALA A 68 3.04 -2.27 6.65
CA ALA A 68 4.21 -2.80 5.95
C ALA A 68 5.54 -2.45 6.63
N CYS A 69 5.64 -1.29 7.30
CA CYS A 69 6.86 -0.91 8.05
C CYS A 69 6.66 -0.73 9.56
N GLY A 70 5.42 -0.64 10.04
CA GLY A 70 5.10 -0.47 11.46
C GLY A 70 5.14 0.98 11.97
N ASP A 71 5.62 1.91 11.14
CA ASP A 71 5.78 3.32 11.50
C ASP A 71 4.45 4.10 11.41
N ASN A 72 4.35 5.17 12.19
CA ASN A 72 3.29 6.16 12.04
C ASN A 72 3.64 7.10 10.89
N VAL A 73 2.81 7.12 9.86
CA VAL A 73 3.06 7.86 8.62
C VAL A 73 1.86 8.69 8.24
N PHE A 74 2.10 9.86 7.67
CA PHE A 74 1.06 10.68 7.05
C PHE A 74 0.78 10.16 5.64
N GLY A 75 -0.49 9.99 5.31
CA GLY A 75 -0.84 9.65 3.93
C GLY A 75 -0.74 8.17 3.55
N TYR A 76 -0.97 7.27 4.50
CA TYR A 76 -0.89 5.81 4.29
C TYR A 76 -1.98 5.29 3.35
N VAL A 77 -1.59 4.43 2.39
CA VAL A 77 -2.52 3.64 1.57
C VAL A 77 -2.31 2.15 1.85
N GLY A 78 -3.29 1.56 2.53
CA GLY A 78 -3.31 0.15 2.87
C GLY A 78 -4.50 -0.21 3.76
N PRO A 79 -4.58 -1.46 4.23
CA PRO A 79 -5.75 -1.92 4.95
C PRO A 79 -5.94 -1.18 6.27
N THR A 80 -7.20 -0.99 6.63
CA THR A 80 -7.62 -0.32 7.86
C THR A 80 -7.56 -1.29 9.03
N THR A 81 -6.95 -0.87 10.13
CA THR A 81 -7.01 -1.58 11.42
C THR A 81 -7.77 -0.72 12.43
N THR A 82 -8.18 -1.30 13.55
CA THR A 82 -8.76 -0.57 14.69
C THR A 82 -7.84 0.58 15.15
N GLU A 83 -6.52 0.45 14.95
CA GLU A 83 -5.51 1.48 15.26
C GLU A 83 -5.52 2.65 14.25
N ASN A 84 -5.93 2.41 13.01
CA ASN A 84 -5.95 3.42 11.94
C ASN A 84 -7.22 4.28 11.93
N LYS A 85 -8.08 4.12 12.95
CA LYS A 85 -9.47 4.61 13.03
C LYS A 85 -10.31 4.08 11.86
N GLU A 86 -11.58 3.82 12.10
CA GLU A 86 -12.50 3.49 11.01
C GLU A 86 -12.50 4.68 10.05
N PHE A 87 -11.92 4.50 8.86
CA PHE A 87 -12.07 5.47 7.79
C PHE A 87 -13.55 5.66 7.55
N ALA A 88 -13.94 6.91 7.32
CA ALA A 88 -15.32 7.33 7.31
C ALA A 88 -16.23 6.40 6.50
N ASP A 89 -17.40 6.14 7.08
CA ASP A 89 -18.56 5.46 6.51
C ASP A 89 -18.39 5.05 5.04
N GLU A 90 -17.81 3.86 4.82
CA GLU A 90 -17.52 3.33 3.48
C GLU A 90 -18.77 3.30 2.58
N SER A 91 -19.97 3.31 3.18
CA SER A 91 -21.24 3.37 2.45
C SER A 91 -21.41 4.64 1.60
N ARG A 92 -20.60 5.68 1.83
CA ARG A 92 -20.62 6.92 1.05
C ARG A 92 -19.76 6.87 -0.19
N ILE A 93 -18.82 5.92 -0.29
CA ILE A 93 -17.94 5.78 -1.44
C ILE A 93 -18.59 4.87 -2.47
N LYS A 94 -18.99 5.45 -3.61
CA LYS A 94 -19.48 4.70 -4.77
C LYS A 94 -18.30 4.24 -5.62
N TYR A 95 -17.71 3.10 -5.30
CA TYR A 95 -16.50 2.60 -5.98
C TYR A 95 -16.62 2.50 -7.52
N ASP A 96 -17.82 2.24 -8.04
CA ASP A 96 -18.08 2.20 -9.48
C ASP A 96 -17.74 3.55 -10.16
N ASP A 97 -17.95 4.68 -9.48
CA ASP A 97 -17.62 6.01 -9.99
C ASP A 97 -16.09 6.23 -10.08
N TRP A 98 -15.29 5.37 -9.43
CA TRP A 98 -13.83 5.43 -9.34
C TRP A 98 -13.12 4.37 -10.18
N ILE A 99 -13.84 3.50 -10.91
CA ILE A 99 -13.24 2.57 -11.88
C ILE A 99 -12.31 3.29 -12.87
N PRO A 100 -12.62 4.51 -13.39
CA PRO A 100 -11.68 5.25 -14.22
C PRO A 100 -10.36 5.58 -13.51
N LEU A 101 -10.39 5.86 -12.19
CA LEU A 101 -9.17 6.08 -11.41
C LEU A 101 -8.34 4.80 -11.33
N GLN A 102 -8.97 3.65 -11.06
CA GLN A 102 -8.27 2.36 -11.03
C GLN A 102 -7.50 2.13 -12.34
N HIS A 103 -8.13 2.40 -13.50
CA HIS A 103 -7.46 2.33 -14.80
C HIS A 103 -6.32 3.37 -14.93
N HIS A 104 -6.53 4.60 -14.46
CA HIS A 104 -5.50 5.65 -14.50
C HIS A 104 -4.30 5.36 -13.60
N MET A 105 -4.46 4.62 -12.49
CA MET A 105 -3.36 4.26 -11.60
C MET A 105 -2.20 3.57 -12.34
N SER A 106 -2.50 2.80 -13.39
CA SER A 106 -1.48 2.15 -14.25
C SER A 106 -0.57 3.13 -14.98
N PHE A 107 -1.03 4.37 -15.17
CA PHE A 107 -0.32 5.41 -15.90
C PHE A 107 0.23 6.52 -14.98
N MET A 108 -0.23 6.59 -13.72
CA MET A 108 0.24 7.59 -12.77
C MET A 108 1.74 7.43 -12.49
N LYS A 109 2.48 8.52 -12.74
CA LYS A 109 3.89 8.65 -12.37
C LYS A 109 3.99 9.49 -11.11
N GLY A 110 4.75 9.00 -10.13
CA GLY A 110 5.02 9.69 -8.87
C GLY A 110 6.52 9.79 -8.62
N ASN A 111 6.93 10.80 -7.87
CA ASN A 111 8.32 10.97 -7.44
C ASN A 111 8.51 10.40 -6.03
N VAL A 112 9.51 9.57 -5.81
CA VAL A 112 9.88 9.08 -4.48
C VAL A 112 10.43 10.24 -3.66
N THR A 113 9.74 10.57 -2.56
CA THR A 113 10.15 11.64 -1.62
C THR A 113 10.87 11.09 -0.40
N GLU A 114 10.57 9.85 -0.01
CA GLU A 114 11.14 9.18 1.16
C GLU A 114 11.34 7.69 0.88
N VAL A 115 12.38 7.11 1.46
CA VAL A 115 12.67 5.67 1.35
C VAL A 115 12.91 5.12 2.74
N SER A 116 12.12 4.11 3.13
CA SER A 116 12.35 3.31 4.33
C SER A 116 12.75 1.87 3.96
N ASN A 117 12.83 0.96 4.92
CA ASN A 117 13.21 -0.44 4.64
C ASN A 117 12.23 -1.12 3.66
N SER A 118 10.93 -1.07 3.95
CA SER A 118 9.89 -1.77 3.19
C SER A 118 8.96 -0.85 2.40
N CYS A 119 9.03 0.46 2.59
CA CYS A 119 8.10 1.43 2.00
C CYS A 119 8.81 2.62 1.36
N CYS A 120 8.04 3.38 0.59
CA CYS A 120 8.41 4.67 0.02
C CYS A 120 7.30 5.69 0.27
N GLY A 121 7.69 6.93 0.56
CA GLY A 121 6.84 8.09 0.31
C GLY A 121 6.89 8.43 -1.17
N VAL A 122 5.74 8.53 -1.82
CA VAL A 122 5.62 8.83 -3.25
C VAL A 122 4.69 10.02 -3.43
N LYS A 123 5.16 11.04 -4.14
CA LYS A 123 4.38 12.21 -4.53
C LYS A 123 3.87 12.04 -5.96
N TYR A 124 2.59 11.71 -6.08
CA TYR A 124 1.84 11.84 -7.33
C TYR A 124 1.37 13.32 -7.44
N ALA A 125 0.06 13.58 -7.49
CA ALA A 125 -0.48 14.91 -7.15
C ALA A 125 -0.38 15.20 -5.63
N TRP A 126 -0.21 14.13 -4.85
CA TRP A 126 -0.33 14.08 -3.41
C TRP A 126 0.75 13.15 -2.86
N GLU A 127 1.20 13.39 -1.64
CA GLU A 127 2.08 12.44 -0.95
C GLU A 127 1.29 11.21 -0.56
N THR A 128 1.88 10.04 -0.73
CA THR A 128 1.27 8.73 -0.43
C THR A 128 2.36 7.80 0.07
N HIS A 129 2.13 7.16 1.20
CA HIS A 129 3.05 6.16 1.74
C HIS A 129 2.65 4.76 1.27
N LEU A 130 3.54 4.09 0.54
CA LEU A 130 3.29 2.82 -0.15
C LEU A 130 4.39 1.79 0.11
N SER A 131 4.02 0.51 0.14
CA SER A 131 4.99 -0.57 0.12
C SER A 131 5.83 -0.54 -1.17
N LYS A 132 7.14 -0.78 -1.07
CA LYS A 132 8.03 -0.97 -2.23
C LYS A 132 7.53 -2.04 -3.18
N SER A 133 6.83 -3.05 -2.65
CA SER A 133 6.25 -4.12 -3.46
C SER A 133 5.19 -3.61 -4.45
N ALA A 134 4.51 -2.50 -4.13
CA ALA A 134 3.47 -1.91 -4.97
C ALA A 134 4.02 -1.08 -6.14
N LEU A 135 5.33 -0.78 -6.12
CA LEU A 135 5.97 0.17 -7.03
C LEU A 135 6.85 -0.55 -8.05
N LYS A 136 6.98 0.06 -9.23
CA LYS A 136 8.00 -0.22 -10.24
C LYS A 136 8.58 1.09 -10.75
N MET A 137 9.78 1.05 -11.33
CA MET A 137 10.35 2.21 -12.02
C MET A 137 9.45 2.63 -13.19
N ALA A 138 9.28 3.93 -13.37
CA ALA A 138 8.63 4.50 -14.54
C ALA A 138 9.63 4.54 -15.69
N HIS A 139 9.27 3.95 -16.83
CA HIS A 139 10.00 4.11 -18.08
C HIS A 139 9.42 5.28 -18.90
#